data_AF-A0A5J4WMW6-F1
#
_entry.id   AF-A0A5J4WMW6-F1
#
_cell.length_a   1.000
_cell.length_b   1.000
_cell.length_c   1.000
_cell.angle_alpha   90.00
_cell.angle_beta   90.00
_cell.angle_gamma   90.00
#
_symmetry.space_group_name_H-M   'P 1'
#
loop_
_entity.id
_entity.type
_entity.pdbx_description
1 polymer ?
#
loop_
_entity_poly.entity_id
_entity_poly.type
_entity_poly.pdbx_seq_one_letter_code
_entity_poly.pdbx_strand_id
1 'polypeptide(L)'
;MKTHTPKSQQDLQTIENLLKTFAIQPFQNDGQHHFSVKEIKPKSQMPSLFDKEVIISLTDSDHDVTQIQNSFITLEFTMNLLFDNKFDQFDESYKAGTFIFVGLKNSAELIREYVLYHRGKTVDGSLQNDATTESFIYNTIKPKSEKNNNIFVHSLYDNVRKDDISCCGRYLSIKHISDAHAPQTAVPYVMPFNFTVSIPLDDLLIFSAFSEYPNALFGDLKIKFKINPNAFVFCQVDPVMSMAKYYTINKDELLSSGQDKLKDIDLFFRNWSLTFQYTNQFTQIGCTADLITGLQAKELTPSGLKNLVCDINPVTISVRNYIITGATANMSGYKASDSCLNRVRQFYSTRPFVVPAQRIETWAFPSGATLTGLKTSQNIPLSHVTDMCLIFPKDPRHVTCFENSCYQNMQVSTLGRNFPDFPMNTLNEQFFTMQLQANNLDNIFEATDEYEDSLATPRGSATRRYNPTSDYTSFFITLQCERNSNGALTFDGLDTQNQNTSIELRGQPIYQGAVDTYYNVDTNGKHPPPPVLCTVHDTFWLFSPADGGSCDYDTTHSFDQVIGQVTA
;
A
#
# COMPACT_ATOMS: atom_id res chain seq x y z
N MET A 1 9.62 -4.55 46.23
CA MET A 1 8.57 -4.88 45.25
C MET A 1 7.52 -3.77 45.26
N LYS A 2 7.74 -2.75 44.44
CA LYS A 2 6.70 -1.85 43.94
C LYS A 2 6.72 -2.10 42.44
N THR A 3 5.64 -2.67 41.92
CA THR A 3 5.43 -2.90 40.49
C THR A 3 5.41 -1.54 39.82
N HIS A 4 6.47 -1.25 39.06
CA HIS A 4 6.46 -0.18 38.07
C HIS A 4 5.51 -0.63 36.96
N THR A 5 4.28 -0.13 37.00
CA THR A 5 3.41 -0.14 35.83
C THR A 5 4.11 0.70 34.77
N PRO A 6 4.35 0.20 33.55
CA PRO A 6 4.88 1.01 32.46
C PRO A 6 3.93 2.19 32.22
N LYS A 7 4.46 3.41 32.11
CA LYS A 7 3.67 4.64 31.93
C LYS A 7 2.70 4.55 30.76
N SER A 8 3.03 3.79 29.71
CA SER A 8 2.14 3.50 28.58
C SER A 8 0.78 2.90 28.97
N GLN A 9 0.69 2.14 30.07
CA GLN A 9 -0.59 1.63 30.58
C GLN A 9 -1.41 2.68 31.33
N GLN A 10 -0.77 3.68 31.96
CA GLN A 10 -1.48 4.84 32.53
C GLN A 10 -1.96 5.81 31.44
N ASP A 11 -1.20 5.93 30.36
CA ASP A 11 -1.52 6.78 29.20
C ASP A 11 -2.73 6.22 28.44
N LEU A 12 -2.77 4.90 28.20
CA LEU A 12 -3.95 4.19 27.68
C LEU A 12 -5.18 4.40 28.57
N GLN A 13 -5.02 4.37 29.89
CA GLN A 13 -6.13 4.56 30.83
C GLN A 13 -6.71 5.98 30.77
N THR A 14 -5.90 6.99 30.45
CA THR A 14 -6.32 8.40 30.38
C THR A 14 -7.03 8.68 29.05
N ILE A 15 -6.51 8.13 27.94
CA ILE A 15 -7.16 8.16 26.63
C ILE A 15 -8.47 7.36 26.67
N GLU A 16 -8.44 6.16 27.23
CA GLU A 16 -9.63 5.33 27.40
C GLU A 16 -10.67 6.02 28.29
N ASN A 17 -10.28 6.77 29.33
CA ASN A 17 -11.21 7.54 30.16
C ASN A 17 -11.77 8.77 29.42
N LEU A 18 -10.96 9.49 28.64
CA LEU A 18 -11.43 10.59 27.80
C LEU A 18 -12.40 10.08 26.74
N LEU A 19 -12.03 9.02 26.02
CA LEU A 19 -12.87 8.32 25.05
C LEU A 19 -14.11 7.72 25.71
N LYS A 20 -14.05 7.18 26.93
CA LYS A 20 -15.23 6.73 27.71
C LYS A 20 -16.19 7.88 28.06
N THR A 21 -15.71 9.13 28.08
CA THR A 21 -16.54 10.31 28.28
C THR A 21 -17.32 10.68 27.00
N PHE A 22 -16.81 10.28 25.84
CA PHE A 22 -17.44 10.43 24.51
C PHE A 22 -18.07 9.14 23.98
N ALA A 23 -17.78 7.99 24.60
CA ALA A 23 -18.30 6.70 24.22
C ALA A 23 -19.76 6.60 24.65
N ILE A 24 -20.62 6.35 23.66
CA ILE A 24 -21.97 5.86 23.91
C ILE A 24 -21.84 4.60 24.77
N GLN A 25 -22.58 4.50 25.88
CA GLN A 25 -22.68 3.25 26.63
C GLN A 25 -22.92 2.08 25.66
N PRO A 26 -22.27 0.92 25.86
CA PRO A 26 -22.40 -0.21 24.93
C PRO A 26 -23.86 -0.48 24.61
N PHE A 27 -24.17 -0.52 23.31
CA PHE A 27 -25.52 -0.77 22.80
C PHE A 27 -26.05 -2.06 23.44
N GLN A 28 -27.13 -1.96 24.22
CA GLN A 28 -27.81 -3.16 24.73
C GLN A 28 -28.48 -3.86 23.55
N ASN A 29 -27.94 -5.02 23.17
CA ASN A 29 -28.56 -5.94 22.24
C ASN A 29 -29.87 -6.45 22.86
N ASP A 30 -30.99 -6.13 22.23
CA ASP A 30 -32.33 -6.50 22.68
C ASP A 30 -32.76 -7.92 22.24
N GLY A 31 -31.86 -8.66 21.59
CA GLY A 31 -32.07 -10.01 21.09
C GLY A 31 -32.94 -10.08 19.83
N GLN A 32 -33.45 -8.96 19.32
CA GLN A 32 -34.29 -8.89 18.12
C GLN A 32 -33.52 -8.28 16.93
N HIS A 33 -32.64 -7.32 17.22
CA HIS A 33 -31.83 -6.62 16.23
C HIS A 33 -30.43 -7.25 16.13
N HIS A 34 -30.17 -7.96 15.03
CA HIS A 34 -28.94 -8.73 14.83
C HIS A 34 -28.01 -8.09 13.81
N PHE A 35 -26.72 -8.38 13.97
CA PHE A 35 -25.69 -8.10 12.98
C PHE A 35 -26.06 -8.72 11.63
N SER A 36 -25.90 -7.95 10.56
CA SER A 36 -26.08 -8.42 9.20
C SER A 36 -25.11 -7.74 8.25
N VAL A 37 -24.81 -8.42 7.15
CA VAL A 37 -24.03 -7.86 6.04
C VAL A 37 -24.98 -7.59 4.88
N LYS A 38 -24.86 -6.40 4.28
CA LYS A 38 -25.67 -5.98 3.13
C LYS A 38 -24.77 -5.81 1.92
N GLU A 39 -25.09 -6.52 0.85
CA GLU A 39 -24.50 -6.31 -0.46
C GLU A 39 -25.17 -5.14 -1.17
N ILE A 40 -24.41 -4.08 -1.39
CA ILE A 40 -24.86 -2.88 -2.09
C ILE A 40 -24.21 -2.84 -3.47
N LYS A 41 -25.02 -2.70 -4.52
CA LYS A 41 -24.53 -2.51 -5.89
C LYS A 41 -24.22 -1.03 -6.18
N PRO A 42 -23.27 -0.72 -7.08
CA PRO A 42 -22.92 0.65 -7.42
C PRO A 42 -24.11 1.36 -8.06
N LYS A 43 -24.15 2.68 -7.88
CA LYS A 43 -25.06 3.57 -8.61
C LYS A 43 -24.55 3.86 -10.02
N SER A 44 -23.24 3.78 -10.24
CA SER A 44 -22.63 3.87 -11.56
C SER A 44 -23.00 2.66 -12.43
N GLN A 45 -23.11 2.87 -13.73
CA GLN A 45 -23.35 1.78 -14.69
C GLN A 45 -22.14 0.83 -14.75
N MET A 46 -22.40 -0.47 -14.77
CA MET A 46 -21.41 -1.52 -15.00
C MET A 46 -21.74 -2.30 -16.29
N PRO A 47 -20.75 -2.79 -17.05
CA PRO A 47 -19.32 -2.60 -16.85
C PRO A 47 -18.90 -1.14 -17.11
N SER A 48 -17.79 -0.72 -16.52
CA SER A 48 -17.27 0.65 -16.58
C SER A 48 -15.80 0.67 -17.00
N LEU A 49 -15.36 1.70 -17.73
CA LEU A 49 -13.95 1.92 -18.02
C LEU A 49 -13.22 2.46 -16.78
N PHE A 50 -11.91 2.23 -16.70
CA PHE A 50 -11.10 2.63 -15.54
C PHE A 50 -11.03 4.15 -15.29
N ASP A 51 -11.25 4.98 -16.32
CA ASP A 51 -11.27 6.43 -16.22
C ASP A 51 -12.58 6.99 -15.65
N LYS A 52 -13.60 6.14 -15.53
CA LYS A 52 -14.93 6.51 -15.03
C LYS A 52 -15.02 6.35 -13.53
N GLU A 53 -15.87 7.20 -12.95
CA GLU A 53 -16.14 7.22 -11.52
C GLU A 53 -17.11 6.10 -11.12
N VAL A 54 -16.73 5.35 -10.09
CA VAL A 54 -17.59 4.38 -9.41
C VAL A 54 -18.20 5.06 -8.19
N ILE A 55 -19.54 5.14 -8.15
CA ILE A 55 -20.30 5.67 -7.01
C ILE A 55 -20.97 4.49 -6.32
N ILE A 56 -20.71 4.31 -5.03
CA ILE A 56 -21.31 3.22 -4.24
C ILE A 56 -21.68 3.73 -2.84
N SER A 57 -22.84 3.29 -2.33
CA SER A 57 -23.25 3.65 -0.98
C SER A 57 -22.45 2.83 0.03
N LEU A 58 -22.10 3.45 1.15
CA LEU A 58 -21.39 2.84 2.27
C LEU A 58 -22.33 2.57 3.46
N THR A 59 -23.63 2.73 3.27
CA THR A 59 -24.66 2.58 4.31
C THR A 59 -25.92 1.98 3.70
N ASP A 60 -26.66 1.21 4.50
CA ASP A 60 -27.95 0.63 4.12
C ASP A 60 -29.06 1.05 5.10
N SER A 61 -30.30 1.15 4.62
CA SER A 61 -31.45 1.52 5.46
C SER A 61 -31.85 0.44 6.47
N ASP A 62 -31.40 -0.80 6.27
CA ASP A 62 -31.62 -1.89 7.22
C ASP A 62 -30.64 -1.87 8.40
N HIS A 63 -29.61 -1.01 8.36
CA HIS A 63 -28.71 -0.79 9.48
C HIS A 63 -29.04 0.54 10.16
N ASP A 64 -29.00 0.59 11.49
CA ASP A 64 -29.01 1.86 12.21
C ASP A 64 -27.59 2.35 12.48
N VAL A 65 -26.67 1.40 12.61
CA VAL A 65 -25.24 1.60 12.76
C VAL A 65 -24.50 0.73 11.74
N THR A 66 -23.64 1.35 10.95
CA THR A 66 -22.74 0.68 10.01
C THR A 66 -21.36 0.52 10.66
N GLN A 67 -20.80 -0.68 10.64
CA GLN A 67 -19.45 -0.96 11.13
C GLN A 67 -18.44 -0.80 9.99
N ILE A 68 -17.77 0.36 9.94
CA ILE A 68 -16.84 0.71 8.86
C ILE A 68 -15.62 -0.22 8.86
N GLN A 69 -15.05 -0.51 10.03
CA GLN A 69 -13.92 -1.45 10.19
C GLN A 69 -14.21 -2.90 9.71
N ASN A 70 -15.48 -3.30 9.65
CA ASN A 70 -15.90 -4.64 9.23
C ASN A 70 -16.49 -4.66 7.80
N SER A 71 -16.32 -3.56 7.08
CA SER A 71 -16.96 -3.29 5.81
C SER A 71 -15.91 -3.13 4.71
N PHE A 72 -16.21 -3.59 3.50
CA PHE A 72 -15.26 -3.56 2.39
C PHE A 72 -15.95 -3.37 1.03
N ILE A 73 -15.21 -2.89 0.06
CA ILE A 73 -15.62 -2.76 -1.35
C ILE A 73 -14.92 -3.82 -2.17
N THR A 74 -15.69 -4.63 -2.90
CA THR A 74 -15.17 -5.58 -3.87
C THR A 74 -15.28 -5.02 -5.28
N LEU A 75 -14.19 -5.06 -6.03
CA LEU A 75 -14.14 -4.74 -7.45
C LEU A 75 -13.75 -5.97 -8.25
N GLU A 76 -14.41 -6.15 -9.39
CA GLU A 76 -14.09 -7.16 -10.38
C GLU A 76 -13.71 -6.44 -11.67
N PHE A 77 -12.60 -6.85 -12.29
CA PHE A 77 -12.20 -6.32 -13.58
C PHE A 77 -11.51 -7.34 -14.46
N THR A 78 -11.63 -7.07 -15.75
CA THR A 78 -10.89 -7.72 -16.82
C THR A 78 -9.91 -6.72 -17.40
N MET A 79 -8.67 -7.15 -17.57
CA MET A 79 -7.63 -6.39 -18.24
C MET A 79 -6.85 -7.26 -19.21
N ASN A 80 -6.09 -6.62 -20.10
CA ASN A 80 -5.18 -7.30 -21.01
C ASN A 80 -3.74 -6.97 -20.64
N LEU A 81 -3.05 -7.95 -20.05
CA LEU A 81 -1.62 -7.87 -19.81
C LEU A 81 -0.88 -7.94 -21.15
N LEU A 82 0.18 -7.16 -21.26
CA LEU A 82 1.04 -7.05 -22.42
C LEU A 82 2.46 -7.44 -22.01
N PHE A 83 2.99 -8.50 -22.62
CA PHE A 83 4.36 -8.95 -22.42
C PHE A 83 5.21 -8.57 -23.62
N ASP A 84 6.40 -8.00 -23.38
CA ASP A 84 7.37 -7.71 -24.44
C ASP A 84 8.22 -8.94 -24.83
N ASN A 85 8.14 -10.03 -24.07
CA ASN A 85 8.96 -11.23 -24.24
C ASN A 85 8.13 -12.52 -24.19
N LYS A 86 8.66 -13.61 -24.77
CA LYS A 86 8.10 -14.96 -24.66
C LYS A 86 8.84 -15.79 -23.61
N PHE A 87 8.20 -16.88 -23.20
CA PHE A 87 8.76 -17.86 -22.28
C PHE A 87 8.93 -19.23 -22.96
N ASP A 88 9.22 -19.21 -24.28
CA ASP A 88 9.29 -20.40 -25.13
C ASP A 88 10.49 -21.30 -24.80
N GLN A 89 11.51 -20.75 -24.12
CA GLN A 89 12.75 -21.45 -23.75
C GLN A 89 12.60 -22.29 -22.47
N PHE A 90 11.40 -22.45 -21.91
CA PHE A 90 11.17 -23.41 -20.82
C PHE A 90 10.91 -24.81 -21.40
N ASP A 91 11.56 -25.83 -20.85
CA ASP A 91 11.13 -27.21 -21.06
C ASP A 91 9.73 -27.44 -20.46
N GLU A 92 8.92 -28.28 -21.09
CA GLU A 92 7.54 -28.58 -20.65
C GLU A 92 7.48 -29.06 -19.19
N SER A 93 8.54 -29.72 -18.70
CA SER A 93 8.68 -30.19 -17.31
C SER A 93 8.65 -29.07 -16.27
N TYR A 94 9.02 -27.83 -16.64
CA TYR A 94 9.15 -26.71 -15.71
C TYR A 94 8.06 -25.64 -15.87
N LYS A 95 7.42 -25.54 -17.04
CA LYS A 95 6.43 -24.49 -17.34
C LYS A 95 5.26 -24.45 -16.36
N ALA A 96 4.81 -25.61 -15.90
CA ALA A 96 3.63 -25.71 -15.03
C ALA A 96 3.93 -25.39 -13.56
N GLY A 97 5.19 -25.54 -13.12
CA GLY A 97 5.60 -25.32 -11.73
C GLY A 97 6.37 -24.02 -11.48
N THR A 98 6.48 -23.15 -12.48
CA THR A 98 7.09 -21.83 -12.38
C THR A 98 6.04 -20.76 -12.67
N PHE A 99 6.10 -19.64 -11.93
CA PHE A 99 5.01 -18.66 -11.91
C PHE A 99 5.51 -17.22 -11.92
N ILE A 100 4.69 -16.34 -12.49
CA ILE A 100 4.76 -14.89 -12.33
C ILE A 100 3.54 -14.46 -11.53
N PHE A 101 3.76 -13.73 -10.45
CA PHE A 101 2.72 -13.05 -9.70
C PHE A 101 2.36 -11.74 -10.39
N VAL A 102 1.07 -11.44 -10.49
CA VAL A 102 0.54 -10.12 -10.90
C VAL A 102 -0.57 -9.72 -9.93
N GLY A 103 -0.48 -8.55 -9.32
CA GLY A 103 -1.41 -8.12 -8.27
C GLY A 103 -1.11 -6.72 -7.74
N LEU A 104 -1.52 -6.46 -6.50
CA LEU A 104 -1.28 -5.22 -5.76
C LEU A 104 -0.48 -5.53 -4.50
N LYS A 105 0.33 -4.58 -4.02
CA LYS A 105 0.99 -4.72 -2.71
C LYS A 105 -0.03 -4.55 -1.59
N ASN A 106 -0.95 -3.59 -1.74
CA ASN A 106 -2.15 -3.45 -0.92
C ASN A 106 -3.37 -3.12 -1.81
N SER A 107 -4.54 -3.65 -1.47
CA SER A 107 -5.74 -3.47 -2.28
C SER A 107 -6.23 -2.02 -2.40
N ALA A 108 -6.07 -1.20 -1.35
CA ALA A 108 -6.48 0.21 -1.33
C ALA A 108 -5.60 1.11 -2.22
N GLU A 109 -4.39 0.68 -2.58
CA GLU A 109 -3.53 1.37 -3.57
C GLU A 109 -4.22 1.48 -4.94
N LEU A 110 -5.20 0.62 -5.22
CA LEU A 110 -5.99 0.68 -6.44
C LEU A 110 -6.86 1.93 -6.53
N ILE A 111 -7.23 2.57 -5.42
CA ILE A 111 -8.01 3.81 -5.48
C ILE A 111 -7.08 4.97 -5.84
N ARG A 112 -7.40 5.68 -6.94
CA ARG A 112 -6.63 6.84 -7.42
C ARG A 112 -7.08 8.14 -6.77
N GLU A 113 -8.39 8.35 -6.80
CA GLU A 113 -9.06 9.57 -6.36
C GLU A 113 -10.35 9.14 -5.67
N TYR A 114 -10.74 9.81 -4.59
CA TYR A 114 -12.06 9.64 -4.01
C TYR A 114 -12.63 10.94 -3.47
N VAL A 115 -13.95 10.96 -3.33
CA VAL A 115 -14.69 12.01 -2.62
C VAL A 115 -15.93 11.39 -1.97
N LEU A 116 -16.31 11.90 -0.81
CA LEU A 116 -17.43 11.38 -0.04
C LEU A 116 -18.67 12.25 -0.21
N TYR A 117 -19.82 11.58 -0.14
CA TYR A 117 -21.13 12.22 -0.18
C TYR A 117 -21.90 11.85 1.07
N HIS A 118 -22.53 12.86 1.65
CA HIS A 118 -23.46 12.73 2.75
C HIS A 118 -24.82 13.26 2.30
N ARG A 119 -25.86 12.43 2.36
CA ARG A 119 -27.23 12.84 1.97
C ARG A 119 -27.34 13.45 0.57
N GLY A 120 -26.54 12.93 -0.36
CA GLY A 120 -26.50 13.38 -1.75
C GLY A 120 -25.75 14.69 -1.98
N LYS A 121 -25.15 15.30 -0.95
CA LYS A 121 -24.24 16.44 -1.07
C LYS A 121 -22.81 15.97 -0.92
N THR A 122 -21.89 16.59 -1.65
CA THR A 122 -20.45 16.38 -1.45
C THR A 122 -20.08 16.82 -0.04
N VAL A 123 -19.25 16.04 0.66
CA VAL A 123 -18.64 16.48 1.92
C VAL A 123 -17.45 17.34 1.58
N ASP A 124 -17.48 18.62 1.98
CA ASP A 124 -16.39 19.55 1.75
C ASP A 124 -15.10 19.04 2.41
N GLY A 125 -13.94 19.29 1.79
CA GLY A 125 -12.65 18.78 2.28
C GLY A 125 -12.37 17.29 2.03
N SER A 126 -13.37 16.45 1.72
CA SER A 126 -13.18 14.99 1.55
C SER A 126 -12.54 14.56 0.22
N LEU A 127 -12.30 15.48 -0.72
CA LEU A 127 -11.68 15.16 -2.00
C LEU A 127 -10.20 14.82 -1.82
N GLN A 128 -9.83 13.58 -2.13
CA GLN A 128 -8.45 13.11 -2.21
C GLN A 128 -8.10 12.86 -3.69
N ASN A 129 -7.07 13.55 -4.18
CA ASN A 129 -6.63 13.47 -5.58
C ASN A 129 -5.52 12.43 -5.82
N ASP A 130 -4.82 12.02 -4.77
CA ASP A 130 -3.69 11.08 -4.83
C ASP A 130 -3.83 10.01 -3.73
N ALA A 131 -4.95 9.28 -3.80
CA ALA A 131 -5.28 8.23 -2.85
C ALA A 131 -4.32 7.02 -2.96
N THR A 132 -3.69 6.80 -4.12
CA THR A 132 -2.70 5.73 -4.26
C THR A 132 -1.48 6.00 -3.39
N THR A 133 -0.94 7.22 -3.40
CA THR A 133 0.22 7.58 -2.57
C THR A 133 -0.16 7.64 -1.09
N GLU A 134 -1.35 8.15 -0.76
CA GLU A 134 -1.90 8.12 0.60
C GLU A 134 -1.98 6.68 1.14
N SER A 135 -2.58 5.78 0.36
CA SER A 135 -2.69 4.34 0.68
C SER A 135 -1.32 3.68 0.79
N PHE A 136 -0.36 4.03 -0.07
CA PHE A 136 1.00 3.49 0.02
C PHE A 136 1.66 3.86 1.35
N ILE A 137 1.66 5.14 1.73
CA ILE A 137 2.29 5.60 2.98
C ILE A 137 1.60 4.95 4.19
N TYR A 138 0.27 5.07 4.27
CA TYR A 138 -0.51 4.58 5.40
C TYR A 138 -0.41 3.06 5.57
N ASN A 139 -0.62 2.29 4.50
CA ASN A 139 -0.64 0.83 4.58
C ASN A 139 0.77 0.23 4.63
N THR A 140 1.83 0.95 4.24
CA THR A 140 3.21 0.46 4.39
C THR A 140 3.60 0.32 5.86
N ILE A 141 3.18 1.26 6.71
CA ILE A 141 3.53 1.29 8.14
C ILE A 141 2.56 0.54 9.04
N LYS A 142 1.54 -0.12 8.48
CA LYS A 142 0.68 -1.01 9.26
C LYS A 142 1.51 -2.15 9.89
N PRO A 143 1.21 -2.58 11.12
CA PRO A 143 1.92 -3.67 11.78
C PRO A 143 1.87 -4.97 10.96
N LYS A 144 2.96 -5.75 11.00
CA LYS A 144 3.08 -7.05 10.32
C LYS A 144 1.94 -8.01 10.67
N SER A 145 1.52 -8.02 11.93
CA SER A 145 0.42 -8.87 12.42
C SER A 145 -0.93 -8.53 11.78
N GLU A 146 -1.23 -7.24 11.58
CA GLU A 146 -2.44 -6.78 10.92
C GLU A 146 -2.47 -7.23 9.45
N LYS A 147 -1.37 -7.00 8.73
CA LYS A 147 -1.26 -7.41 7.31
C LYS A 147 -1.40 -8.91 7.10
N ASN A 148 -0.86 -9.71 8.03
CA ASN A 148 -1.00 -11.17 7.99
C ASN A 148 -2.43 -11.66 8.25
N ASN A 149 -3.21 -10.94 9.07
CA ASN A 149 -4.59 -11.30 9.39
C ASN A 149 -5.56 -10.91 8.26
N ASN A 150 -5.29 -9.82 7.55
CA ASN A 150 -6.08 -9.35 6.41
C ASN A 150 -5.67 -10.06 5.10
N ILE A 151 -5.98 -11.35 5.04
CA ILE A 151 -5.69 -12.23 3.90
C ILE A 151 -6.36 -11.67 2.62
N PHE A 152 -5.65 -11.72 1.49
CA PHE A 152 -6.08 -11.20 0.17
C PHE A 152 -6.15 -9.67 0.03
N VAL A 153 -5.82 -8.92 1.10
CA VAL A 153 -5.73 -7.46 1.10
C VAL A 153 -4.29 -7.01 0.85
N HIS A 154 -3.33 -7.64 1.54
CA HIS A 154 -1.91 -7.36 1.41
C HIS A 154 -1.17 -8.49 0.68
N SER A 155 -0.19 -8.12 -0.14
CA SER A 155 0.73 -9.06 -0.79
C SER A 155 2.14 -8.84 -0.26
N LEU A 156 2.46 -9.45 0.88
CA LEU A 156 3.82 -9.44 1.40
C LEU A 156 4.73 -10.21 0.44
N TYR A 157 5.86 -9.60 0.03
CA TYR A 157 6.75 -10.22 -0.95
C TYR A 157 7.19 -11.62 -0.53
N ASP A 158 7.45 -11.77 0.77
CA ASP A 158 7.97 -12.98 1.37
C ASP A 158 6.98 -14.16 1.37
N ASN A 159 5.67 -13.85 1.28
CA ASN A 159 4.61 -14.81 1.05
C ASN A 159 4.45 -15.09 -0.46
N VAL A 160 4.47 -14.03 -1.28
CA VAL A 160 4.33 -14.14 -2.74
C VAL A 160 5.43 -14.99 -3.36
N ARG A 161 6.69 -14.79 -2.96
CA ARG A 161 7.83 -15.57 -3.46
C ARG A 161 7.73 -17.07 -3.12
N LYS A 162 6.91 -17.44 -2.14
CA LYS A 162 6.70 -18.83 -1.69
C LYS A 162 5.44 -19.47 -2.31
N ASP A 163 4.82 -18.82 -3.30
CA ASP A 163 3.55 -19.25 -3.89
C ASP A 163 2.44 -19.34 -2.83
N ASP A 164 2.36 -18.39 -1.89
CA ASP A 164 1.28 -18.37 -0.89
C ASP A 164 -0.02 -17.85 -1.50
N ILE A 165 -1.16 -18.49 -1.19
CA ILE A 165 -2.46 -18.09 -1.72
C ILE A 165 -2.99 -16.77 -1.12
N SER A 166 -2.49 -16.36 0.04
CA SER A 166 -3.00 -15.25 0.86
C SER A 166 -2.62 -13.85 0.36
N CYS A 167 -2.44 -13.68 -0.94
CA CYS A 167 -2.01 -12.42 -1.56
C CYS A 167 -3.15 -11.70 -2.31
N CYS A 168 -3.04 -10.38 -2.44
CA CYS A 168 -3.89 -9.56 -3.31
C CYS A 168 -3.43 -9.65 -4.77
N GLY A 169 -3.53 -10.83 -5.38
CA GLY A 169 -2.96 -11.08 -6.70
C GLY A 169 -3.36 -12.42 -7.30
N ARG A 170 -2.81 -12.72 -8.48
CA ARG A 170 -2.90 -14.02 -9.11
C ARG A 170 -1.55 -14.49 -9.58
N TYR A 171 -1.31 -15.79 -9.43
CA TYR A 171 -0.18 -16.48 -10.02
C TYR A 171 -0.53 -16.95 -11.43
N LEU A 172 0.33 -16.59 -12.38
CA LEU A 172 0.27 -17.01 -13.77
C LEU A 172 1.40 -18.00 -13.99
N SER A 173 1.06 -19.27 -14.24
CA SER A 173 2.09 -20.24 -14.59
C SER A 173 2.70 -19.89 -15.94
N ILE A 174 4.00 -20.17 -16.09
CA ILE A 174 4.69 -19.97 -17.37
C ILE A 174 4.00 -20.76 -18.50
N LYS A 175 3.42 -21.93 -18.17
CA LYS A 175 2.58 -22.70 -19.08
C LYS A 175 1.38 -21.88 -19.60
N HIS A 176 0.60 -21.30 -18.70
CA HIS A 176 -0.60 -20.54 -19.09
C HIS A 176 -0.24 -19.31 -19.93
N ILE A 177 0.86 -18.62 -19.58
CA ILE A 177 1.38 -17.49 -20.36
C ILE A 177 1.80 -17.96 -21.77
N SER A 178 2.58 -19.04 -21.84
CA SER A 178 3.06 -19.60 -23.12
C SER A 178 1.90 -20.04 -24.02
N ASP A 179 0.91 -20.72 -23.46
CA ASP A 179 -0.27 -21.18 -24.20
C ASP A 179 -1.10 -19.99 -24.74
N ALA A 180 -1.23 -18.90 -23.97
CA ALA A 180 -1.89 -17.68 -24.42
C ALA A 180 -1.08 -16.93 -25.51
N HIS A 181 0.25 -17.00 -25.48
CA HIS A 181 1.13 -16.34 -26.44
C HIS A 181 1.37 -17.15 -27.72
N ALA A 182 1.18 -18.48 -27.70
CA ALA A 182 1.41 -19.38 -28.82
C ALA A 182 0.76 -18.94 -30.15
N PRO A 183 -0.52 -18.51 -30.20
CA PRO A 183 -1.14 -18.08 -31.46
C PRO A 183 -0.68 -16.69 -31.94
N GLN A 184 0.11 -15.96 -31.16
CA GLN A 184 0.49 -14.58 -31.42
C GLN A 184 1.88 -14.47 -32.05
N THR A 185 1.97 -13.68 -33.11
CA THR A 185 3.19 -13.52 -33.93
C THR A 185 3.91 -12.19 -33.73
N ALA A 186 3.26 -11.21 -33.10
CA ALA A 186 3.81 -9.87 -32.91
C ALA A 186 3.82 -9.45 -31.44
N VAL A 187 4.90 -8.78 -31.04
CA VAL A 187 5.07 -8.14 -29.73
C VAL A 187 4.31 -6.79 -29.73
N PRO A 188 3.65 -6.39 -28.63
CA PRO A 188 3.53 -7.10 -27.35
C PRO A 188 2.51 -8.24 -27.39
N TYR A 189 2.81 -9.34 -26.69
CA TYR A 189 1.92 -10.49 -26.53
C TYR A 189 0.83 -10.16 -25.51
N VAL A 190 -0.42 -10.46 -25.87
CA VAL A 190 -1.60 -10.09 -25.10
C VAL A 190 -2.12 -11.28 -24.32
N MET A 191 -2.34 -11.14 -23.02
CA MET A 191 -2.96 -12.16 -22.18
C MET A 191 -4.15 -11.57 -21.42
N PRO A 192 -5.38 -12.12 -21.59
CA PRO A 192 -6.52 -11.73 -20.77
C PRO A 192 -6.28 -12.08 -19.30
N PHE A 193 -6.59 -11.14 -18.41
CA PHE A 193 -6.40 -11.25 -16.98
C PHE A 193 -7.65 -10.77 -16.25
N ASN A 194 -8.28 -11.67 -15.51
CA ASN A 194 -9.42 -11.36 -14.64
C ASN A 194 -8.94 -11.28 -13.21
N PHE A 195 -9.38 -10.25 -12.49
CA PHE A 195 -8.95 -9.99 -11.13
C PHE A 195 -10.11 -9.48 -10.29
N THR A 196 -10.14 -9.93 -9.04
CA THR A 196 -11.09 -9.50 -8.03
C THR A 196 -10.29 -9.00 -6.85
N VAL A 197 -10.68 -7.85 -6.31
CA VAL A 197 -10.00 -7.20 -5.20
C VAL A 197 -11.03 -6.78 -4.16
N SER A 198 -10.69 -6.98 -2.89
CA SER A 198 -11.46 -6.49 -1.74
C SER A 198 -10.65 -5.41 -1.04
N ILE A 199 -11.26 -4.24 -0.89
CA ILE A 199 -10.69 -3.04 -0.28
C ILE A 199 -11.43 -2.80 1.03
N PRO A 200 -10.83 -3.17 2.19
CA PRO A 200 -11.36 -2.79 3.49
C PRO A 200 -11.49 -1.27 3.59
N LEU A 201 -12.55 -0.77 4.24
CA LEU A 201 -12.73 0.67 4.36
C LEU A 201 -11.69 1.32 5.28
N ASP A 202 -11.23 0.62 6.31
CA ASP A 202 -10.20 1.04 7.26
C ASP A 202 -8.76 1.04 6.70
N ASP A 203 -8.57 0.50 5.49
CA ASP A 203 -7.35 0.67 4.68
C ASP A 203 -7.33 2.03 3.93
N LEU A 204 -8.46 2.75 3.87
CA LEU A 204 -8.53 4.13 3.39
C LEU A 204 -8.30 5.08 4.55
N LEU A 205 -7.29 5.95 4.45
CA LEU A 205 -6.85 6.81 5.56
C LEU A 205 -7.97 7.65 6.16
N ILE A 206 -8.88 8.16 5.31
CA ILE A 206 -10.04 8.96 5.74
C ILE A 206 -11.00 8.22 6.69
N PHE A 207 -10.97 6.89 6.68
CA PHE A 207 -11.77 6.01 7.54
C PHE A 207 -10.97 5.29 8.63
N SER A 208 -9.66 5.57 8.74
CA SER A 208 -8.74 4.86 9.65
C SER A 208 -9.23 4.79 11.11
N ALA A 209 -9.94 5.81 11.60
CA ALA A 209 -10.47 5.86 12.96
C ALA A 209 -11.99 5.53 13.05
N PHE A 210 -12.67 5.18 11.95
CA PHE A 210 -14.08 4.81 11.99
C PHE A 210 -14.25 3.35 12.38
N SER A 211 -14.69 3.12 13.60
CA SER A 211 -15.23 1.82 14.00
C SER A 211 -16.69 1.70 13.57
N GLU A 212 -17.53 2.61 14.05
CA GLU A 212 -18.99 2.58 13.89
C GLU A 212 -19.53 3.94 13.42
N TYR A 213 -20.41 3.91 12.42
CA TYR A 213 -21.08 5.06 11.84
C TYR A 213 -22.59 4.97 12.09
N PRO A 214 -23.16 5.82 12.97
CA PRO A 214 -24.60 5.85 13.28
C PRO A 214 -25.47 6.42 12.14
N ASN A 215 -25.64 5.65 11.06
CA ASN A 215 -26.35 6.10 9.87
C ASN A 215 -27.84 6.40 10.10
N ALA A 216 -28.49 5.85 11.13
CA ALA A 216 -29.86 6.25 11.53
C ALA A 216 -29.95 7.69 12.08
N LEU A 217 -28.84 8.21 12.62
CA LEU A 217 -28.78 9.58 13.15
C LEU A 217 -28.29 10.54 12.07
N PHE A 218 -27.15 10.20 11.47
CA PHE A 218 -26.44 11.13 10.59
C PHE A 218 -26.89 10.99 9.14
N GLY A 219 -27.48 9.87 8.72
CA GLY A 219 -27.95 9.63 7.36
C GLY A 219 -26.94 8.87 6.50
N ASP A 220 -27.20 8.81 5.20
CA ASP A 220 -26.44 7.97 4.27
C ASP A 220 -25.07 8.55 3.91
N LEU A 221 -24.09 7.66 3.81
CA LEU A 221 -22.73 7.96 3.35
C LEU A 221 -22.47 7.22 2.04
N LYS A 222 -21.81 7.87 1.09
CA LYS A 222 -21.38 7.26 -0.17
C LYS A 222 -19.97 7.66 -0.51
N ILE A 223 -19.28 6.79 -1.24
CA ILE A 223 -18.00 7.10 -1.84
C ILE A 223 -18.11 7.11 -3.36
N LYS A 224 -17.44 8.09 -3.95
CA LYS A 224 -17.21 8.16 -5.38
C LYS A 224 -15.71 8.11 -5.61
N PHE A 225 -15.25 7.16 -6.40
CA PHE A 225 -13.81 6.99 -6.63
C PHE A 225 -13.47 6.61 -8.08
N LYS A 226 -12.20 6.79 -8.43
CA LYS A 226 -11.58 6.28 -9.66
C LYS A 226 -10.48 5.31 -9.30
N ILE A 227 -10.17 4.38 -10.21
CA ILE A 227 -9.10 3.41 -9.98
C ILE A 227 -7.79 3.83 -10.66
N ASN A 228 -6.67 3.36 -10.11
CA ASN A 228 -5.32 3.55 -10.63
C ASN A 228 -4.78 2.23 -11.21
N PRO A 229 -4.86 2.02 -12.54
CA PRO A 229 -4.32 0.82 -13.15
C PRO A 229 -2.79 0.69 -13.00
N ASN A 230 -2.08 1.79 -12.77
CA ASN A 230 -0.63 1.77 -12.63
C ASN A 230 -0.17 1.21 -11.27
N ALA A 231 -1.08 1.07 -10.29
CA ALA A 231 -0.77 0.53 -8.96
C ALA A 231 -0.39 -0.97 -8.98
N PHE A 232 -0.70 -1.68 -10.07
CA PHE A 232 -0.34 -3.09 -10.21
C PHE A 232 1.17 -3.30 -10.21
N VAL A 233 1.56 -4.43 -9.64
CA VAL A 233 2.94 -4.92 -9.57
C VAL A 233 3.01 -6.36 -10.09
N PHE A 234 4.21 -6.76 -10.49
CA PHE A 234 4.53 -8.15 -10.80
C PHE A 234 5.88 -8.55 -10.22
N CYS A 235 6.06 -9.85 -9.98
CA CYS A 235 7.36 -10.43 -9.66
C CYS A 235 7.38 -11.91 -10.09
N GLN A 236 8.57 -12.46 -10.31
CA GLN A 236 8.72 -13.89 -10.51
C GLN A 236 8.76 -14.59 -9.15
N VAL A 237 7.92 -15.62 -8.99
CA VAL A 237 7.92 -16.46 -7.79
C VAL A 237 9.22 -17.25 -7.76
N ASP A 238 9.76 -17.50 -6.56
CA ASP A 238 10.97 -18.29 -6.41
C ASP A 238 10.74 -19.68 -7.04
N PRO A 239 11.43 -20.00 -8.15
CA PRO A 239 11.15 -21.21 -8.91
C PRO A 239 11.50 -22.46 -8.11
N VAL A 240 12.38 -22.38 -7.11
CA VAL A 240 12.67 -23.52 -6.23
C VAL A 240 11.47 -23.82 -5.35
N MET A 241 10.93 -22.77 -4.73
CA MET A 241 9.77 -22.90 -3.83
C MET A 241 8.54 -23.35 -4.60
N SER A 242 8.26 -22.73 -5.74
CA SER A 242 7.09 -23.05 -6.54
C SER A 242 7.18 -24.44 -7.20
N MET A 243 8.36 -24.83 -7.70
CA MET A 243 8.56 -26.17 -8.26
C MET A 243 8.44 -27.25 -7.18
N ALA A 244 8.94 -27.01 -5.97
CA ALA A 244 8.84 -27.97 -4.87
C ALA A 244 7.38 -28.21 -4.47
N LYS A 245 6.60 -27.12 -4.38
CA LYS A 245 5.16 -27.18 -4.10
C LYS A 245 4.39 -27.84 -5.24
N TYR A 246 4.67 -27.48 -6.49
CA TYR A 246 4.08 -28.10 -7.67
C TYR A 246 4.35 -29.61 -7.72
N TYR A 247 5.58 -30.03 -7.47
CA TYR A 247 5.97 -31.44 -7.45
C TYR A 247 5.25 -32.20 -6.34
N THR A 248 5.11 -31.60 -5.16
CA THR A 248 4.44 -32.24 -4.02
C THR A 248 2.95 -32.43 -4.29
N ILE A 249 2.29 -31.44 -4.89
CA ILE A 249 0.87 -31.50 -5.24
C ILE A 249 0.61 -32.50 -6.36
N ASN A 250 1.45 -32.53 -7.40
CA ASN A 250 1.21 -33.33 -8.61
C ASN A 250 2.02 -34.63 -8.65
N LYS A 251 2.54 -35.08 -7.50
CA LYS A 251 3.50 -36.19 -7.42
C LYS A 251 2.98 -37.44 -8.14
N ASP A 252 1.75 -37.87 -7.85
CA ASP A 252 1.21 -39.12 -8.40
C ASP A 252 0.98 -39.04 -9.92
N GLU A 253 0.52 -37.89 -10.41
CA GLU A 253 0.36 -37.64 -11.85
C GLU A 253 1.73 -37.64 -12.54
N LEU A 254 2.72 -36.95 -11.97
CA LEU A 254 4.07 -36.89 -12.50
C LEU A 254 4.72 -38.28 -12.53
N LEU A 255 4.55 -39.07 -11.47
CA LEU A 255 4.99 -40.48 -11.40
C LEU A 255 4.36 -41.35 -12.50
N SER A 256 3.09 -41.09 -12.85
CA SER A 256 2.38 -41.81 -13.91
C SER A 256 2.77 -41.35 -15.33
N SER A 257 3.23 -40.11 -15.49
CA SER A 257 3.49 -39.47 -16.79
C SER A 257 4.85 -39.79 -17.44
N GLY A 258 5.68 -40.63 -16.80
CA GLY A 258 6.95 -41.14 -17.32
C GLY A 258 8.19 -40.68 -16.54
N GLN A 259 9.24 -41.50 -16.53
CA GLN A 259 10.46 -41.27 -15.73
C GLN A 259 11.26 -40.02 -16.12
N ASP A 260 11.13 -39.52 -17.35
CA ASP A 260 12.00 -38.46 -17.86
C ASP A 260 11.63 -37.08 -17.28
N LYS A 261 10.33 -36.78 -17.07
CA LYS A 261 9.92 -35.54 -16.38
C LYS A 261 10.43 -35.48 -14.94
N LEU A 262 10.44 -36.62 -14.24
CA LEU A 262 10.95 -36.70 -12.87
C LEU A 262 12.47 -36.48 -12.83
N LYS A 263 13.22 -37.03 -13.78
CA LYS A 263 14.67 -36.82 -13.88
C LYS A 263 15.00 -35.34 -14.10
N ASP A 264 14.23 -34.64 -14.92
CA ASP A 264 14.45 -33.22 -15.18
C ASP A 264 14.11 -32.36 -13.95
N ILE A 265 13.08 -32.72 -13.17
CA ILE A 265 12.77 -32.06 -11.88
C ILE A 265 13.84 -32.34 -10.83
N ASP A 266 14.31 -33.58 -10.73
CA ASP A 266 15.43 -33.94 -9.84
C ASP A 266 16.71 -33.19 -10.22
N LEU A 267 16.98 -33.04 -11.52
CA LEU A 267 18.10 -32.25 -12.03
C LEU A 267 17.99 -30.79 -11.62
N PHE A 268 16.79 -30.21 -11.70
CA PHE A 268 16.54 -28.84 -11.28
C PHE A 268 16.94 -28.62 -9.83
N PHE A 269 16.50 -29.46 -8.89
CA PHE A 269 16.86 -29.29 -7.46
C PHE A 269 18.33 -29.56 -7.17
N ARG A 270 18.97 -30.48 -7.89
CA ARG A 270 20.41 -30.79 -7.71
C ARG A 270 21.31 -29.69 -8.23
N ASN A 271 20.92 -29.06 -9.34
CA ASN A 271 21.77 -28.13 -10.07
C ASN A 271 21.31 -26.67 -9.97
N TRP A 272 20.23 -26.39 -9.24
CA TRP A 272 19.83 -25.02 -8.95
C TRP A 272 20.98 -24.29 -8.26
N SER A 273 21.31 -23.11 -8.78
CA SER A 273 22.42 -22.32 -8.28
C SER A 273 21.94 -20.98 -7.74
N LEU A 274 22.45 -20.60 -6.56
CA LEU A 274 22.31 -19.25 -6.01
C LEU A 274 23.02 -18.18 -6.87
N THR A 275 23.76 -18.59 -7.91
CA THR A 275 24.40 -17.66 -8.85
C THR A 275 23.45 -17.16 -9.93
N PHE A 276 22.27 -17.74 -10.13
CA PHE A 276 21.29 -17.20 -11.09
C PHE A 276 20.76 -15.87 -10.56
N GLN A 277 21.08 -14.78 -11.26
CA GLN A 277 20.73 -13.42 -10.84
C GLN A 277 19.55 -12.91 -11.65
N TYR A 278 18.36 -12.98 -11.06
CA TYR A 278 17.13 -12.35 -11.54
C TYR A 278 16.58 -11.40 -10.46
N THR A 279 15.55 -10.63 -10.80
CA THR A 279 14.99 -9.60 -9.92
C THR A 279 14.13 -10.21 -8.81
N ASN A 280 14.60 -10.17 -7.56
CA ASN A 280 13.87 -10.67 -6.38
C ASN A 280 13.14 -9.55 -5.62
N GLN A 281 12.29 -8.80 -6.31
CA GLN A 281 11.46 -7.75 -5.70
C GLN A 281 10.20 -7.52 -6.53
N PHE A 282 9.23 -6.77 -6.01
CA PHE A 282 8.11 -6.29 -6.82
C PHE A 282 8.60 -5.30 -7.87
N THR A 283 7.98 -5.37 -9.05
CA THR A 283 8.21 -4.45 -10.16
C THR A 283 6.88 -3.81 -10.54
N GLN A 284 6.86 -2.49 -10.62
CA GLN A 284 5.67 -1.76 -11.06
C GLN A 284 5.31 -2.15 -12.50
N ILE A 285 4.02 -2.33 -12.78
CA ILE A 285 3.53 -2.52 -14.15
C ILE A 285 4.04 -1.38 -15.06
N GLY A 286 4.49 -1.78 -16.24
CA GLY A 286 5.13 -0.93 -17.22
C GLY A 286 6.64 -0.80 -17.02
N CYS A 287 7.21 -1.13 -15.86
CA CYS A 287 8.65 -1.19 -15.66
C CYS A 287 9.23 -2.56 -16.07
N THR A 288 10.55 -2.58 -16.28
CA THR A 288 11.29 -3.76 -16.74
C THR A 288 11.98 -4.43 -15.56
N ALA A 289 11.95 -5.76 -15.52
CA ALA A 289 12.70 -6.57 -14.56
C ALA A 289 13.40 -7.72 -15.26
N ASP A 290 14.57 -8.12 -14.76
CA ASP A 290 15.25 -9.31 -15.23
C ASP A 290 14.53 -10.55 -14.67
N LEU A 291 13.90 -11.32 -15.55
CA LEU A 291 13.16 -12.54 -15.21
C LEU A 291 13.81 -13.76 -15.87
N ILE A 292 13.64 -14.92 -15.26
CA ILE A 292 13.93 -16.21 -15.89
C ILE A 292 12.88 -16.44 -16.99
N THR A 293 13.37 -16.49 -18.22
CA THR A 293 12.57 -16.65 -19.46
C THR A 293 12.81 -18.01 -20.14
N GLY A 294 13.82 -18.75 -19.68
CA GLY A 294 14.10 -20.11 -20.14
C GLY A 294 14.71 -20.96 -19.05
N LEU A 295 14.37 -22.24 -19.06
CA LEU A 295 14.89 -23.24 -18.13
C LEU A 295 14.91 -24.59 -18.84
N GLN A 296 16.12 -25.12 -19.09
CA GLN A 296 16.32 -26.29 -19.94
C GLN A 296 17.34 -27.27 -19.36
N ALA A 297 17.11 -28.56 -19.56
CA ALA A 297 18.07 -29.60 -19.22
C ALA A 297 18.90 -29.99 -20.45
N LYS A 298 20.11 -29.42 -20.61
CA LYS A 298 21.00 -29.67 -21.77
C LYS A 298 22.07 -30.71 -21.46
N GLU A 299 22.32 -31.64 -22.38
CA GLU A 299 23.41 -32.60 -22.27
C GLU A 299 24.78 -31.91 -22.40
N LEU A 300 25.66 -32.12 -21.41
CA LEU A 300 27.03 -31.60 -21.40
C LEU A 300 28.04 -32.57 -22.02
N THR A 301 27.75 -33.87 -21.99
CA THR A 301 28.67 -34.92 -22.44
C THR A 301 27.93 -36.05 -23.15
N PRO A 302 28.59 -36.80 -24.06
CA PRO A 302 28.02 -38.00 -24.70
C PRO A 302 27.63 -39.12 -23.72
N SER A 303 28.01 -39.02 -22.45
CA SER A 303 27.62 -39.95 -21.38
C SER A 303 26.22 -39.70 -20.82
N GLY A 304 25.47 -38.73 -21.37
CA GLY A 304 24.09 -38.43 -20.97
C GLY A 304 23.96 -37.56 -19.71
N LEU A 305 25.04 -36.92 -19.25
CA LEU A 305 24.98 -36.00 -18.10
C LEU A 305 24.33 -34.68 -18.54
N LYS A 306 23.15 -34.37 -18.00
CA LYS A 306 22.48 -33.09 -18.24
C LYS A 306 22.90 -32.03 -17.21
N ASN A 307 22.85 -30.77 -17.60
CA ASN A 307 22.93 -29.63 -16.70
C ASN A 307 21.77 -28.66 -16.95
N LEU A 308 21.43 -27.90 -15.90
CA LEU A 308 20.39 -26.89 -15.95
C LEU A 308 20.96 -25.62 -16.59
N VAL A 309 20.34 -25.19 -17.68
CA VAL A 309 20.61 -23.91 -18.33
C VAL A 309 19.43 -22.98 -18.06
N CYS A 310 19.74 -21.77 -17.58
CA CYS A 310 18.78 -20.76 -17.19
C CYS A 310 19.01 -19.51 -18.05
N ASP A 311 17.97 -19.06 -18.75
CA ASP A 311 17.99 -17.86 -19.57
C ASP A 311 17.30 -16.72 -18.81
N ILE A 312 18.01 -15.63 -18.57
CA ILE A 312 17.52 -14.46 -17.86
C ILE A 312 17.49 -13.30 -18.84
N ASN A 313 16.33 -12.67 -19.01
CA ASN A 313 16.15 -11.55 -19.91
C ASN A 313 15.35 -10.44 -19.24
N PRO A 314 15.56 -9.17 -19.65
CA PRO A 314 14.67 -8.09 -19.26
C PRO A 314 13.27 -8.33 -19.84
N VAL A 315 12.25 -8.22 -18.98
CA VAL A 315 10.84 -8.36 -19.33
C VAL A 315 10.05 -7.18 -18.77
N THR A 316 9.20 -6.61 -19.62
CA THR A 316 8.25 -5.57 -19.28
C THR A 316 6.84 -6.14 -19.39
N ILE A 317 6.11 -6.12 -18.27
CA ILE A 317 4.67 -6.41 -18.26
C ILE A 317 3.94 -5.09 -18.16
N SER A 318 3.12 -4.75 -19.14
CA SER A 318 2.26 -3.56 -19.15
C SER A 318 0.80 -3.94 -19.29
N VAL A 319 -0.11 -2.97 -19.21
CA VAL A 319 -1.54 -3.23 -19.38
C VAL A 319 -2.15 -2.25 -20.36
N ARG A 320 -2.99 -2.75 -21.27
CA ARG A 320 -3.60 -1.94 -22.35
C ARG A 320 -4.99 -1.41 -22.01
N ASN A 321 -5.89 -2.31 -21.61
CA ASN A 321 -7.30 -2.03 -21.40
C ASN A 321 -7.71 -2.51 -20.02
N TYR A 322 -8.54 -1.74 -19.33
CA TYR A 322 -9.11 -2.05 -18.03
C TYR A 322 -10.61 -1.81 -18.05
N ILE A 323 -11.36 -2.84 -17.68
CA ILE A 323 -12.83 -2.79 -17.59
C ILE A 323 -13.23 -3.30 -16.22
N ILE A 324 -13.84 -2.43 -15.42
CA ILE A 324 -14.52 -2.80 -14.18
C ILE A 324 -15.80 -3.52 -14.58
N THR A 325 -15.84 -4.83 -14.38
CA THR A 325 -16.99 -5.67 -14.72
C THR A 325 -18.06 -5.63 -13.64
N GLY A 326 -17.65 -5.42 -12.39
CA GLY A 326 -18.55 -5.35 -11.25
C GLY A 326 -17.95 -4.59 -10.08
N ALA A 327 -18.82 -4.01 -9.25
CA ALA A 327 -18.47 -3.48 -7.95
C ALA A 327 -19.56 -3.91 -6.95
N THR A 328 -19.20 -4.17 -5.70
CA THR A 328 -20.13 -4.45 -4.61
C THR A 328 -19.55 -3.91 -3.31
N ALA A 329 -20.34 -3.22 -2.50
CA ALA A 329 -19.97 -2.84 -1.14
C ALA A 329 -20.65 -3.82 -0.17
N ASN A 330 -19.85 -4.50 0.65
CA ASN A 330 -20.32 -5.43 1.67
C ASN A 330 -20.32 -4.72 3.01
N MET A 331 -21.45 -4.08 3.33
CA MET A 331 -21.58 -3.24 4.52
C MET A 331 -22.05 -4.08 5.69
N SER A 332 -21.21 -4.16 6.71
CA SER A 332 -21.52 -4.79 7.98
C SER A 332 -22.24 -3.79 8.88
N GLY A 333 -23.31 -4.19 9.55
CA GLY A 333 -24.05 -3.29 10.42
C GLY A 333 -25.13 -3.99 11.23
N TYR A 334 -25.80 -3.22 12.07
CA TYR A 334 -26.85 -3.72 12.95
C TYR A 334 -27.90 -2.65 13.22
N LYS A 335 -29.07 -3.09 13.67
CA LYS A 335 -30.10 -2.21 14.22
C LYS A 335 -29.92 -2.01 15.70
N ALA A 336 -30.39 -0.89 16.21
CA ALA A 336 -30.35 -0.57 17.63
C ALA A 336 -31.77 -0.37 18.17
N SER A 337 -31.99 -0.69 19.45
CA SER A 337 -33.30 -0.43 20.08
C SER A 337 -33.64 1.06 20.06
N ASP A 338 -34.93 1.39 19.95
CA ASP A 338 -35.40 2.79 19.98
C ASP A 338 -34.93 3.54 21.24
N SER A 339 -34.89 2.86 22.38
CA SER A 339 -34.35 3.40 23.63
C SER A 339 -32.88 3.82 23.48
N CYS A 340 -32.07 3.00 22.82
CA CYS A 340 -30.68 3.31 22.58
C CYS A 340 -30.52 4.47 21.61
N LEU A 341 -31.18 4.42 20.44
CA LEU A 341 -31.14 5.49 19.44
C LEU A 341 -31.56 6.84 20.02
N ASN A 342 -32.60 6.86 20.88
CA ASN A 342 -33.04 8.09 21.54
C ASN A 342 -31.99 8.66 22.51
N ARG A 343 -31.26 7.80 23.25
CA ARG A 343 -30.14 8.26 24.10
C ARG A 343 -29.00 8.85 23.29
N VAL A 344 -28.62 8.18 22.20
CA VAL A 344 -27.55 8.67 21.30
C VAL A 344 -27.97 10.00 20.66
N ARG A 345 -29.22 10.09 20.19
CA ARG A 345 -29.79 11.33 19.64
C ARG A 345 -29.80 12.46 20.67
N GLN A 346 -30.15 12.18 21.92
CA GLN A 346 -30.10 13.17 22.99
C GLN A 346 -28.66 13.58 23.34
N PHE A 347 -27.71 12.66 23.26
CA PHE A 347 -26.31 12.96 23.54
C PHE A 347 -25.70 13.89 22.48
N TYR A 348 -25.97 13.63 21.19
CA TYR A 348 -25.46 14.45 20.09
C TYR A 348 -26.37 15.64 19.72
N SER A 349 -27.51 15.84 20.39
CA SER A 349 -28.36 17.01 20.10
C SER A 349 -27.72 18.34 20.51
N THR A 350 -26.76 18.30 21.45
CA THR A 350 -26.04 19.47 21.94
C THR A 350 -24.54 19.42 21.65
N ARG A 351 -24.04 18.36 21.00
CA ARG A 351 -22.62 18.13 20.75
C ARG A 351 -22.42 17.44 19.40
N PRO A 352 -21.42 17.83 18.59
CA PRO A 352 -21.10 17.07 17.39
C PRO A 352 -20.47 15.73 17.75
N PHE A 353 -20.71 14.72 16.92
CA PHE A 353 -19.95 13.47 16.91
C PHE A 353 -18.67 13.71 16.13
N VAL A 354 -17.54 13.61 16.83
CA VAL A 354 -16.22 13.90 16.27
C VAL A 354 -15.43 12.60 16.09
N VAL A 355 -14.92 12.37 14.89
CA VAL A 355 -13.99 11.26 14.61
C VAL A 355 -12.68 11.87 14.08
N PRO A 356 -11.55 11.74 14.79
CA PRO A 356 -10.25 12.13 14.27
C PRO A 356 -9.92 11.37 12.99
N ALA A 357 -9.24 12.01 12.05
CA ALA A 357 -8.80 11.41 10.80
C ALA A 357 -7.49 12.06 10.38
N GLN A 358 -6.89 11.53 9.31
CA GLN A 358 -5.71 12.15 8.71
C GLN A 358 -5.89 12.26 7.21
N ARG A 359 -5.14 13.19 6.62
CA ARG A 359 -5.09 13.42 5.18
C ARG A 359 -3.64 13.57 4.76
N ILE A 360 -3.28 12.96 3.64
CA ILE A 360 -1.97 13.16 3.03
C ILE A 360 -2.11 14.02 1.77
N GLU A 361 -1.30 15.06 1.67
CA GLU A 361 -1.19 15.88 0.46
C GLU A 361 0.17 15.70 -0.20
N THR A 362 0.21 15.59 -1.53
CA THR A 362 1.43 15.29 -2.28
C THR A 362 1.91 16.48 -3.10
N TRP A 363 3.22 16.73 -3.03
CA TRP A 363 3.89 17.90 -3.61
C TRP A 363 5.18 17.45 -4.30
N ALA A 364 5.17 17.43 -5.63
CA ALA A 364 6.40 17.17 -6.38
C ALA A 364 7.35 18.37 -6.26
N PHE A 365 8.63 18.09 -6.00
CA PHE A 365 9.65 19.13 -6.08
C PHE A 365 9.85 19.59 -7.54
N PRO A 366 10.26 20.85 -7.79
CA PRO A 366 10.44 21.35 -9.16
C PRO A 366 11.59 20.69 -9.93
N SER A 367 12.59 20.17 -9.22
CA SER A 367 13.80 19.59 -9.82
C SER A 367 14.17 18.26 -9.17
N GLY A 368 14.66 17.33 -10.00
CA GLY A 368 15.15 16.02 -9.56
C GLY A 368 16.62 16.04 -9.15
N ALA A 369 17.14 14.84 -8.87
CA ALA A 369 18.54 14.68 -8.49
C ALA A 369 19.49 15.13 -9.61
N THR A 370 20.67 15.61 -9.20
CA THR A 370 21.80 15.93 -10.07
C THR A 370 22.99 15.04 -9.73
N LEU A 371 24.08 15.11 -10.52
CA LEU A 371 25.34 14.42 -10.20
C LEU A 371 25.90 14.75 -8.81
N THR A 372 25.60 15.94 -8.28
CA THR A 372 26.03 16.38 -6.95
C THR A 372 25.02 16.08 -5.84
N GLY A 373 23.88 15.45 -6.18
CA GLY A 373 22.78 15.13 -5.29
C GLY A 373 21.56 16.03 -5.45
N LEU A 374 20.79 16.13 -4.38
CA LEU A 374 19.54 16.88 -4.28
C LEU A 374 19.77 18.23 -3.61
N LYS A 375 19.28 19.30 -4.25
CA LYS A 375 19.09 20.62 -3.66
C LYS A 375 17.93 21.29 -4.38
N THR A 376 16.72 21.14 -3.84
CA THR A 376 15.49 21.60 -4.46
C THR A 376 14.57 22.18 -3.40
N SER A 377 13.75 23.17 -3.76
CA SER A 377 12.84 23.84 -2.83
C SER A 377 11.46 23.96 -3.42
N GLN A 378 10.43 23.76 -2.60
CA GLN A 378 9.04 23.93 -2.97
C GLN A 378 8.36 24.87 -1.96
N ASN A 379 7.56 25.81 -2.44
CA ASN A 379 6.84 26.76 -1.59
C ASN A 379 5.39 26.29 -1.43
N ILE A 380 5.01 25.87 -0.22
CA ILE A 380 3.66 25.42 0.10
C ILE A 380 3.21 26.02 1.43
N PRO A 381 1.89 26.26 1.61
CA PRO A 381 1.35 26.52 2.93
C PRO A 381 1.36 25.21 3.73
N LEU A 382 1.79 25.28 4.98
CA LEU A 382 1.64 24.20 5.97
C LEU A 382 0.47 24.55 6.90
N SER A 383 -0.44 23.61 7.10
CA SER A 383 -1.59 23.72 8.01
C SER A 383 -1.60 22.49 8.90
N HIS A 384 -1.23 22.64 10.18
CA HIS A 384 -1.25 21.56 11.17
C HIS A 384 -0.52 20.28 10.70
N VAL A 385 0.67 20.42 10.10
CA VAL A 385 1.40 19.28 9.54
C VAL A 385 2.10 18.49 10.65
N THR A 386 1.69 17.23 10.84
CA THR A 386 2.17 16.35 11.90
C THR A 386 3.48 15.66 11.53
N ASP A 387 3.53 15.18 10.29
CA ASP A 387 4.66 14.50 9.68
C ASP A 387 4.86 14.95 8.23
N MET A 388 6.11 14.93 7.79
CA MET A 388 6.46 15.05 6.38
C MET A 388 7.07 13.73 5.90
N CYS A 389 6.54 13.18 4.81
CA CYS A 389 7.08 11.99 4.17
C CYS A 389 7.81 12.34 2.86
N LEU A 390 8.93 11.68 2.55
CA LEU A 390 9.64 11.84 1.28
C LEU A 390 9.65 10.53 0.49
N ILE A 391 9.26 10.64 -0.78
CA ILE A 391 9.23 9.52 -1.73
C ILE A 391 10.20 9.81 -2.89
N PHE A 392 10.90 8.77 -3.34
CA PHE A 392 11.98 8.85 -4.33
C PHE A 392 11.68 7.97 -5.56
N PRO A 393 10.81 8.41 -6.48
CA PRO A 393 10.55 7.66 -7.72
C PRO A 393 11.82 7.57 -8.58
N LYS A 394 12.07 6.39 -9.18
CA LYS A 394 13.12 6.18 -10.20
C LYS A 394 12.58 6.16 -11.63
N ASP A 395 11.26 6.03 -11.76
CA ASP A 395 10.55 6.04 -13.03
C ASP A 395 9.23 6.79 -12.83
N PRO A 396 8.74 7.56 -13.84
CA PRO A 396 7.42 8.19 -13.77
C PRO A 396 6.25 7.23 -13.50
N ARG A 397 6.44 5.92 -13.76
CA ARG A 397 5.45 4.87 -13.51
C ARG A 397 5.43 4.40 -12.07
N HIS A 398 6.48 4.63 -11.27
CA HIS A 398 6.54 4.19 -9.88
C HIS A 398 5.50 4.94 -9.04
N VAL A 399 4.53 4.20 -8.52
CA VAL A 399 3.46 4.71 -7.66
C VAL A 399 3.37 3.97 -6.33
N THR A 400 3.86 2.73 -6.25
CA THR A 400 3.89 1.90 -5.03
C THR A 400 5.21 1.13 -4.84
N CYS A 401 6.12 1.21 -5.83
CA CYS A 401 7.45 0.61 -5.78
C CYS A 401 8.55 1.68 -5.64
N PHE A 402 8.90 2.02 -4.41
CA PHE A 402 9.91 3.04 -4.11
C PHE A 402 11.10 2.42 -3.39
N GLU A 403 12.30 2.73 -3.85
CA GLU A 403 13.54 2.21 -3.29
C GLU A 403 14.31 3.31 -2.56
N ASN A 404 15.13 2.91 -1.59
CA ASN A 404 16.06 3.81 -0.91
C ASN A 404 16.96 4.55 -1.90
N SER A 405 17.03 5.88 -1.77
CA SER A 405 17.88 6.72 -2.60
C SER A 405 19.38 6.46 -2.38
N CYS A 406 19.76 5.90 -1.23
CA CYS A 406 21.14 5.68 -0.77
C CYS A 406 21.94 7.00 -0.68
N TYR A 407 21.32 7.99 -0.05
CA TYR A 407 21.86 9.34 0.09
C TYR A 407 22.26 9.63 1.53
N GLN A 408 23.24 10.52 1.68
CA GLN A 408 23.73 11.08 2.93
C GLN A 408 23.51 12.59 2.97
N ASN A 409 23.68 13.18 4.14
CA ASN A 409 23.34 14.58 4.37
C ASN A 409 21.89 14.92 3.98
N MET A 410 21.01 13.93 4.10
CA MET A 410 19.58 14.07 3.83
C MET A 410 18.94 14.90 4.92
N GLN A 411 18.28 15.99 4.54
CA GLN A 411 17.61 16.89 5.46
C GLN A 411 16.57 17.74 4.74
N VAL A 412 15.47 18.03 5.42
CA VAL A 412 14.49 19.04 5.00
C VAL A 412 14.67 20.29 5.84
N SER A 413 14.64 21.46 5.23
CA SER A 413 14.68 22.75 5.92
C SER A 413 13.42 23.55 5.63
N THR A 414 12.75 24.00 6.68
CA THR A 414 11.61 24.93 6.58
C THR A 414 11.52 25.77 7.85
N LEU A 415 10.99 26.99 7.75
CA LEU A 415 10.79 27.90 8.89
C LEU A 415 12.06 28.14 9.75
N GLY A 416 13.23 28.13 9.10
CA GLY A 416 14.53 28.31 9.77
C GLY A 416 14.97 27.13 10.63
N ARG A 417 14.31 25.97 10.53
CA ARG A 417 14.62 24.72 11.24
C ARG A 417 14.95 23.61 10.25
N ASN A 418 15.60 22.56 10.75
CA ASN A 418 15.92 21.37 9.99
C ASN A 418 15.16 20.16 10.53
N PHE A 419 14.76 19.27 9.63
CA PHE A 419 14.05 18.03 9.94
C PHE A 419 14.82 16.84 9.34
N PRO A 420 15.42 15.98 10.19
CA PRO A 420 15.71 16.22 11.61
C PRO A 420 16.79 17.30 11.80
N ASP A 421 17.15 17.66 13.03
CA ASP A 421 18.13 18.73 13.32
C ASP A 421 19.55 18.45 12.79
N PHE A 422 19.88 17.19 12.54
CA PHE A 422 21.16 16.76 12.00
C PHE A 422 21.03 16.11 10.61
N PRO A 423 22.07 16.15 9.78
CA PRO A 423 22.08 15.47 8.48
C PRO A 423 21.98 13.94 8.63
N MET A 424 21.04 13.29 7.92
CA MET A 424 20.87 11.83 7.95
C MET A 424 21.61 11.10 6.84
N ASN A 425 21.98 9.85 7.09
CA ASN A 425 22.45 8.89 6.10
C ASN A 425 21.44 7.75 6.00
N THR A 426 20.85 7.53 4.82
CA THR A 426 19.74 6.58 4.65
C THR A 426 20.13 5.11 4.75
N LEU A 427 21.41 4.80 5.01
CA LEU A 427 21.92 3.43 5.20
C LEU A 427 22.52 3.19 6.59
N ASN A 428 22.43 4.15 7.52
CA ASN A 428 23.00 3.97 8.85
C ASN A 428 21.97 3.47 9.88
N GLU A 429 22.48 2.87 10.96
CA GLU A 429 21.66 2.32 12.05
C GLU A 429 20.78 3.38 12.71
N GLN A 430 21.29 4.61 12.84
CA GLN A 430 20.56 5.73 13.42
C GLN A 430 19.30 6.07 12.60
N PHE A 431 19.42 6.13 11.28
CA PHE A 431 18.30 6.37 10.38
C PHE A 431 17.26 5.27 10.50
N PHE A 432 17.70 4.00 10.49
CA PHE A 432 16.80 2.86 10.67
C PHE A 432 15.97 2.97 11.96
N THR A 433 16.62 3.19 13.11
CA THR A 433 15.92 3.36 14.40
C THR A 433 14.96 4.54 14.38
N MET A 434 15.37 5.68 13.79
CA MET A 434 14.50 6.86 13.69
C MET A 434 13.25 6.59 12.85
N GLN A 435 13.37 5.85 11.75
CA GLN A 435 12.21 5.54 10.90
C GLN A 435 11.24 4.59 11.59
N LEU A 436 11.74 3.59 12.33
CA LEU A 436 10.86 2.72 13.14
C LEU A 436 10.14 3.50 14.25
N GLN A 437 10.86 4.39 14.95
CA GLN A 437 10.29 5.24 15.99
C GLN A 437 9.26 6.22 15.43
N ALA A 438 9.57 6.84 14.29
CA ALA A 438 8.68 7.81 13.65
C ALA A 438 7.34 7.19 13.25
N ASN A 439 7.35 5.91 12.89
CA ASN A 439 6.18 5.18 12.42
C ASN A 439 5.56 4.27 13.52
N ASN A 440 6.00 4.38 14.78
CA ASN A 440 5.52 3.56 15.91
C ASN A 440 5.71 2.03 15.73
N LEU A 441 6.76 1.61 15.03
CA LEU A 441 7.13 0.21 14.74
C LEU A 441 8.35 -0.28 15.56
N ASP A 442 8.70 0.43 16.65
CA ASP A 442 9.87 0.15 17.48
C ASP A 442 9.57 -0.62 18.78
N ASN A 443 8.28 -0.81 19.13
CA ASN A 443 7.84 -1.36 20.42
C ASN A 443 6.96 -2.61 20.28
N ILE A 444 5.64 -2.47 20.48
CA ILE A 444 4.68 -3.58 20.48
C ILE A 444 4.38 -4.06 19.06
N PHE A 445 4.49 -3.16 18.09
CA PHE A 445 4.22 -3.42 16.69
C PHE A 445 5.52 -3.68 15.94
N GLU A 446 5.49 -4.70 15.09
CA GLU A 446 6.63 -5.10 14.26
C GLU A 446 6.41 -4.61 12.82
N ALA A 447 7.48 -4.12 12.20
CA ALA A 447 7.52 -3.80 10.78
C ALA A 447 7.48 -5.08 9.92
N THR A 448 7.09 -4.95 8.65
CA THR A 448 7.23 -6.05 7.68
C THR A 448 8.68 -6.17 7.22
N ASP A 449 9.09 -7.39 6.86
CA ASP A 449 10.46 -7.68 6.42
C ASP A 449 10.84 -6.80 5.21
N GLU A 450 9.92 -6.60 4.26
CA GLU A 450 10.11 -5.72 3.09
C GLU A 450 10.27 -4.22 3.45
N TYR A 451 9.64 -3.74 4.54
CA TYR A 451 9.83 -2.37 5.01
C TYR A 451 11.20 -2.22 5.69
N GLU A 452 11.55 -3.14 6.60
CA GLU A 452 12.85 -3.15 7.28
C GLU A 452 14.00 -3.26 6.27
N ASP A 453 13.88 -4.20 5.33
CA ASP A 453 14.86 -4.44 4.27
C ASP A 453 15.06 -3.20 3.39
N SER A 454 14.00 -2.45 3.11
CA SER A 454 14.06 -1.20 2.34
C SER A 454 14.87 -0.10 3.06
N LEU A 455 14.88 -0.11 4.39
CA LEU A 455 15.60 0.86 5.22
C LEU A 455 17.05 0.43 5.48
N ALA A 456 17.28 -0.86 5.75
CA ALA A 456 18.55 -1.36 6.26
C ALA A 456 19.50 -1.90 5.18
N THR A 457 18.97 -2.39 4.05
CA THR A 457 19.81 -3.12 3.08
C THR A 457 20.56 -2.19 2.12
N PRO A 458 21.92 -2.23 2.09
CA PRO A 458 22.68 -1.44 1.13
C PRO A 458 22.39 -1.87 -0.32
N ARG A 459 22.18 -0.90 -1.22
CA ARG A 459 21.93 -1.16 -2.66
C ARG A 459 23.19 -1.22 -3.51
N GLY A 460 24.37 -1.04 -2.91
CA GLY A 460 25.64 -1.07 -3.61
C GLY A 460 26.82 -0.83 -2.69
N SER A 461 27.98 -0.68 -3.31
CA SER A 461 29.25 -0.28 -2.70
C SER A 461 29.92 0.80 -3.54
N ALA A 462 31.09 1.26 -3.11
CA ALA A 462 31.93 2.17 -3.88
C ALA A 462 32.33 1.64 -5.27
N THR A 463 32.19 0.33 -5.53
CA THR A 463 32.67 -0.30 -6.78
C THR A 463 31.58 -0.96 -7.62
N ARG A 464 30.43 -1.34 -7.04
CA ARG A 464 29.35 -2.00 -7.77
C ARG A 464 27.98 -1.76 -7.16
N ARG A 465 26.94 -1.90 -7.97
CA ARG A 465 25.56 -2.01 -7.51
C ARG A 465 25.24 -3.45 -7.14
N TYR A 466 24.30 -3.64 -6.22
CA TYR A 466 23.83 -4.96 -5.83
C TYR A 466 22.48 -5.25 -6.46
N ASN A 467 22.30 -6.50 -6.90
CA ASN A 467 21.00 -6.99 -7.35
C ASN A 467 20.12 -7.26 -6.13
N PRO A 468 18.79 -7.07 -6.26
CA PRO A 468 17.89 -7.29 -5.15
C PRO A 468 17.82 -8.77 -4.78
N THR A 469 17.96 -9.06 -3.48
CA THR A 469 17.80 -10.42 -2.92
C THR A 469 16.50 -10.59 -2.11
N SER A 470 15.83 -9.48 -1.81
CA SER A 470 14.48 -9.37 -1.23
C SER A 470 13.80 -8.10 -1.74
N ASP A 471 12.53 -7.89 -1.38
CA ASP A 471 11.81 -6.68 -1.78
C ASP A 471 12.28 -5.46 -1.00
N TYR A 472 12.71 -4.44 -1.73
CA TYR A 472 13.19 -3.17 -1.19
C TYR A 472 12.31 -2.01 -1.63
N THR A 473 11.09 -2.29 -2.09
CA THR A 473 10.26 -1.34 -2.82
C THR A 473 9.21 -0.64 -1.94
N SER A 474 9.30 -0.81 -0.63
CA SER A 474 8.43 -0.19 0.37
C SER A 474 9.07 1.02 1.06
N PHE A 475 9.99 1.73 0.39
CA PHE A 475 10.77 2.80 1.00
C PHE A 475 10.09 4.16 0.94
N PHE A 476 10.07 4.86 2.07
CA PHE A 476 9.89 6.31 2.17
C PHE A 476 10.56 6.82 3.45
N ILE A 477 10.76 8.14 3.56
CA ILE A 477 11.33 8.75 4.77
C ILE A 477 10.25 9.51 5.51
N THR A 478 9.94 9.16 6.75
CA THR A 478 9.12 9.94 7.68
C THR A 478 9.98 10.93 8.45
N LEU A 479 9.55 12.18 8.49
CA LEU A 479 10.14 13.27 9.25
C LEU A 479 9.09 13.81 10.23
N GLN A 480 9.25 13.48 11.50
CA GLN A 480 8.34 13.96 12.55
C GLN A 480 8.48 15.46 12.71
N CYS A 481 7.35 16.16 12.60
CA CYS A 481 7.27 17.60 12.76
C CYS A 481 6.68 17.98 14.12
N GLU A 482 5.83 17.12 14.67
CA GLU A 482 5.22 17.28 15.99
C GLU A 482 6.16 16.98 17.15
N ARG A 483 5.82 17.57 18.30
CA ARG A 483 6.45 17.25 19.58
C ARG A 483 5.79 15.99 20.13
N ASN A 484 6.52 14.88 20.14
CA ASN A 484 6.10 13.70 20.90
C ASN A 484 6.20 14.02 22.40
N SER A 485 5.09 14.40 23.02
CA SER A 485 5.01 14.69 24.45
C SER A 485 4.48 13.46 25.19
N ASN A 486 5.37 12.86 25.99
CA ASN A 486 5.09 11.80 26.96
C ASN A 486 3.93 12.17 27.93
N GLY A 487 2.68 12.00 27.51
CA GLY A 487 1.48 12.10 28.33
C GLY A 487 0.79 13.47 28.42
N ALA A 488 1.13 14.44 27.57
CA ALA A 488 0.37 15.69 27.46
C ALA A 488 0.05 15.92 25.99
N LEU A 489 -1.20 15.73 25.56
CA LEU A 489 -1.63 15.96 24.18
C LEU A 489 -1.30 17.41 23.79
N THR A 490 -0.20 17.63 23.06
CA THR A 490 0.07 18.89 22.39
C THR A 490 0.21 18.59 20.91
N PHE A 491 -0.93 18.63 20.23
CA PHE A 491 -1.04 18.61 18.78
C PHE A 491 -0.75 20.03 18.29
N ASP A 492 0.52 20.34 18.07
CA ASP A 492 0.93 21.60 17.43
C ASP A 492 1.84 21.23 16.26
N GLY A 493 1.22 20.64 15.24
CA GLY A 493 1.84 20.41 13.94
C GLY A 493 2.33 21.72 13.33
N LEU A 494 3.21 21.63 12.34
CA LEU A 494 3.73 22.82 11.68
C LEU A 494 2.60 23.57 10.98
N ASP A 495 2.33 24.78 11.45
CA ASP A 495 1.36 25.68 10.86
C ASP A 495 2.04 27.01 10.45
N THR A 496 1.68 27.46 9.26
CA THR A 496 2.14 28.73 8.67
C THR A 496 1.02 29.74 8.51
N GLN A 497 -0.18 29.43 9.01
CA GLN A 497 -1.37 30.29 8.95
C GLN A 497 -1.67 30.70 7.50
N ASN A 498 -1.66 29.72 6.60
CA ASN A 498 -1.84 29.87 5.15
C ASN A 498 -0.75 30.70 4.43
N GLN A 499 0.39 30.97 5.05
CA GLN A 499 1.53 31.61 4.38
C GLN A 499 2.40 30.57 3.68
N ASN A 500 2.73 30.81 2.42
CA ASN A 500 3.67 29.96 1.71
C ASN A 500 5.05 30.03 2.37
N THR A 501 5.54 28.89 2.86
CA THR A 501 6.91 28.74 3.35
C THR A 501 7.73 27.90 2.37
N SER A 502 9.03 28.17 2.32
CA SER A 502 9.94 27.37 1.51
C SER A 502 10.35 26.10 2.27
N ILE A 503 10.17 24.97 1.61
CA ILE A 503 10.63 23.66 2.09
C ILE A 503 11.77 23.24 1.17
N GLU A 504 12.98 23.24 1.68
CA GLU A 504 14.19 22.85 0.95
C GLU A 504 14.59 21.41 1.31
N LEU A 505 14.67 20.55 0.30
CA LEU A 505 15.25 19.22 0.40
C LEU A 505 16.70 19.24 -0.08
N ARG A 506 17.61 18.76 0.79
CA ARG A 506 19.01 18.54 0.45
C ARG A 506 19.44 17.09 0.70
N GLY A 507 20.40 16.64 -0.09
CA GLY A 507 21.00 15.31 0.05
C GLY A 507 22.12 15.09 -0.97
N GLN A 508 23.04 14.18 -0.67
CA GLN A 508 24.16 13.83 -1.54
C GLN A 508 24.26 12.32 -1.70
N PRO A 509 24.61 11.80 -2.87
CA PRO A 509 24.75 10.37 -3.05
C PRO A 509 25.88 9.81 -2.16
N ILE A 510 25.63 8.66 -1.52
CA ILE A 510 26.67 7.92 -0.78
C ILE A 510 27.70 7.36 -1.77
N TYR A 511 27.23 6.85 -2.91
CA TYR A 511 28.06 6.30 -3.99
C TYR A 511 27.94 7.19 -5.24
N GLN A 512 29.07 7.63 -5.78
CA GLN A 512 29.11 8.58 -6.90
C GLN A 512 29.37 7.91 -8.25
N GLY A 513 28.99 8.58 -9.34
CA GLY A 513 29.23 8.11 -10.70
C GLY A 513 28.35 6.92 -11.06
N ALA A 514 28.90 5.93 -11.76
CA ALA A 514 28.12 4.79 -12.27
C ALA A 514 27.46 3.93 -11.18
N VAL A 515 27.89 4.04 -9.92
CA VAL A 515 27.32 3.30 -8.79
C VAL A 515 26.22 4.05 -8.04
N ASP A 516 25.89 5.30 -8.40
CA ASP A 516 24.74 6.03 -7.85
C ASP A 516 23.43 5.35 -8.28
N THR A 517 22.76 4.70 -7.33
CA THR A 517 21.55 3.90 -7.59
C THR A 517 20.27 4.71 -7.76
N TYR A 518 20.29 6.02 -7.44
CA TYR A 518 19.12 6.89 -7.58
C TYR A 518 19.23 7.80 -8.80
N TYR A 519 20.34 8.52 -8.97
CA TYR A 519 20.51 9.46 -10.08
C TYR A 519 20.71 8.75 -11.42
N ASN A 520 21.49 7.67 -11.44
CA ASN A 520 21.74 6.87 -12.64
C ASN A 520 20.84 5.63 -12.58
N VAL A 521 19.56 5.77 -12.89
CA VAL A 521 18.56 4.71 -12.69
C VAL A 521 18.93 3.44 -13.46
N ASP A 522 19.35 3.60 -14.71
CA ASP A 522 19.82 2.53 -15.58
C ASP A 522 21.12 2.90 -16.31
N THR A 523 21.64 1.95 -17.09
CA THR A 523 22.83 2.13 -17.92
C THR A 523 22.58 2.94 -19.19
N ASN A 524 21.32 3.27 -19.50
CA ASN A 524 20.91 4.02 -20.69
C ASN A 524 20.86 5.53 -20.44
N GLY A 525 21.31 6.00 -19.27
CA GLY A 525 21.33 7.41 -18.92
C GLY A 525 19.96 7.95 -18.48
N LYS A 526 19.06 7.07 -18.02
CA LYS A 526 17.79 7.48 -17.43
C LYS A 526 18.01 8.12 -16.06
N HIS A 527 17.37 9.26 -15.86
CA HIS A 527 17.38 10.00 -14.60
C HIS A 527 16.02 9.91 -13.90
N PRO A 528 15.99 9.96 -12.56
CA PRO A 528 14.76 9.85 -11.80
C PRO A 528 13.88 11.11 -11.98
N PRO A 529 12.55 10.98 -11.87
CA PRO A 529 11.68 12.13 -11.63
C PRO A 529 12.05 12.88 -10.34
N PRO A 530 11.56 14.12 -10.15
CA PRO A 530 11.72 14.81 -8.89
C PRO A 530 11.19 14.00 -7.70
N PRO A 531 11.85 14.07 -6.52
CA PRO A 531 11.28 13.55 -5.30
C PRO A 531 9.91 14.18 -5.02
N VAL A 532 9.10 13.46 -4.24
CA VAL A 532 7.78 13.92 -3.81
C VAL A 532 7.81 14.14 -2.30
N LEU A 533 7.37 15.30 -1.87
CA LEU A 533 7.07 15.61 -0.47
C LEU A 533 5.59 15.29 -0.22
N CYS A 534 5.31 14.58 0.85
CA CYS A 534 3.96 14.32 1.31
C CYS A 534 3.80 14.96 2.69
N THR A 535 2.78 15.80 2.88
CA THR A 535 2.47 16.40 4.18
C THR A 535 1.29 15.67 4.80
N VAL A 536 1.45 15.23 6.05
CA VAL A 536 0.39 14.57 6.83
C VAL A 536 -0.29 15.63 7.68
N HIS A 537 -1.62 15.69 7.57
CA HIS A 537 -2.45 16.67 8.26
C HIS A 537 -3.44 15.95 9.16
N ASP A 538 -3.57 16.42 10.39
CA ASP A 538 -4.67 16.03 11.25
C ASP A 538 -5.96 16.71 10.79
N THR A 539 -7.03 15.92 10.76
CA THR A 539 -8.34 16.32 10.23
C THR A 539 -9.45 15.72 11.08
N PHE A 540 -10.67 16.23 10.97
CA PHE A 540 -11.76 15.79 11.84
C PHE A 540 -13.05 15.64 11.07
N TRP A 541 -13.69 14.49 11.25
CA TRP A 541 -15.08 14.35 10.87
C TRP A 541 -15.97 14.95 11.95
N LEU A 542 -16.87 15.84 11.54
CA LEU A 542 -17.84 16.49 12.41
C LEU A 542 -19.24 16.15 11.93
N PHE A 543 -19.96 15.35 12.71
CA PHE A 543 -21.37 15.05 12.45
C PHE A 543 -22.26 15.72 13.47
N SER A 544 -23.37 16.32 13.03
CA SER A 544 -24.39 16.87 13.94
C SER A 544 -25.77 16.41 13.50
N PRO A 545 -26.69 16.08 14.42
CA PRO A 545 -28.07 15.80 14.07
C PRO A 545 -28.88 17.06 13.72
N ALA A 546 -28.30 18.27 13.86
CA ALA A 546 -28.94 19.54 13.51
C ALA A 546 -29.32 19.62 12.01
N ASP A 547 -30.37 20.37 11.69
CA ASP A 547 -30.90 20.55 10.32
C ASP A 547 -31.15 19.23 9.57
N GLY A 548 -31.55 18.21 10.33
CA GLY A 548 -31.80 16.87 9.86
C GLY A 548 -30.58 15.97 9.90
N GLY A 549 -29.35 16.49 9.97
CA GLY A 549 -28.10 15.74 9.95
C GLY A 549 -27.07 16.44 9.04
N SER A 550 -26.02 17.02 9.61
CA SER A 550 -24.87 17.60 8.89
C SER A 550 -23.63 16.73 9.02
N CYS A 551 -22.73 16.87 8.06
CA CYS A 551 -21.46 16.18 7.97
C CYS A 551 -20.43 17.14 7.36
N ASP A 552 -19.34 17.37 8.09
CA ASP A 552 -18.21 18.18 7.65
C ASP A 552 -16.91 17.40 7.85
N TYR A 553 -15.97 17.57 6.93
CA TYR A 553 -14.62 17.03 7.05
C TYR A 553 -13.64 18.20 7.21
N ASP A 554 -13.39 18.54 8.47
CA ASP A 554 -12.62 19.70 8.86
C ASP A 554 -11.14 19.47 8.60
N THR A 555 -10.59 20.33 7.75
CA THR A 555 -9.18 20.36 7.35
C THR A 555 -8.48 21.65 7.79
N THR A 556 -9.19 22.49 8.55
CA THR A 556 -8.81 23.88 8.83
C THR A 556 -8.54 24.15 10.30
N HIS A 557 -9.26 23.49 11.21
CA HIS A 557 -9.11 23.72 12.64
C HIS A 557 -8.13 22.73 13.27
N SER A 558 -7.38 23.23 14.24
CA SER A 558 -6.57 22.42 15.16
C SER A 558 -7.44 21.54 16.08
N PHE A 559 -6.83 20.51 16.64
CA PHE A 559 -7.46 19.65 17.65
C PHE A 559 -8.11 20.46 18.79
N ASP A 560 -7.39 21.42 19.37
CA ASP A 560 -7.89 22.23 20.49
C ASP A 560 -9.10 23.08 20.10
N GLN A 561 -9.14 23.59 18.87
CA GLN A 561 -10.28 24.35 18.36
C GLN A 561 -11.50 23.44 18.18
N VAL A 562 -11.31 22.24 17.63
CA VAL A 562 -12.40 21.27 17.45
C VAL A 562 -12.93 20.82 18.81
N ILE A 563 -12.06 20.41 19.74
CA ILE A 563 -12.47 19.99 21.09
C ILE A 563 -13.11 21.15 21.87
N GLY A 564 -12.62 22.38 21.70
CA GLY A 564 -13.26 23.58 22.24
C GLY A 564 -14.71 23.73 21.78
N GLN A 565 -15.03 23.44 20.52
CA GLN A 565 -16.40 23.46 20.01
C GLN A 565 -17.26 22.31 20.56
N VAL A 566 -16.68 21.15 20.88
CA VAL A 566 -17.41 20.01 21.47
C VAL A 566 -17.73 20.25 22.96
N THR A 567 -16.88 20.99 23.66
CA THR A 567 -16.94 21.17 25.11
C THR A 567 -17.57 22.48 25.57
N ALA A 568 -17.70 23.47 24.68
CA ALA A 568 -18.47 24.69 24.88
C ALA A 568 -19.98 24.41 24.85
#